data_AF-Q7RSX8-F1
#
_entry.id   AF-Q7RSX8-F1
#
_cell.length_a   1.000
_cell.length_b   1.000
_cell.length_c   1.000
_cell.angle_alpha   90.00
_cell.angle_beta   90.00
_cell.angle_gamma   90.00
#
_symmetry.space_group_name_H-M   'P 1'
#
loop_
_entity.id
_entity.type
_entity.pdbx_description
1 polymer ?
#
loop_
_entity_poly.entity_id
_entity_poly.type
_entity_poly.pdbx_seq_one_letter_code
_entity_poly.pdbx_strand_id
1 'polypeptide(L)' 'NIKICSMSLTKINPNEEIVTCPFCHSIAKKSFASKLCSNCIVAQLGIKVR' A
#
# COMPACT_ATOMS: atom_id res chain seq x y z
N ASN A 1 7.44 16.14 -3.88
CA ASN A 1 7.54 14.66 -3.84
C ASN A 1 6.14 14.07 -3.94
N ILE A 2 5.79 13.39 -5.04
CA ILE A 2 4.43 12.85 -5.26
C ILE A 2 4.42 11.38 -4.83
N LYS A 3 3.45 10.98 -4.00
CA LYS A 3 3.20 9.56 -3.66
C LYS A 3 2.03 9.05 -4.52
N ILE A 4 2.20 7.89 -5.14
CA ILE A 4 1.16 7.23 -5.95
C ILE A 4 0.78 5.92 -5.25
N CYS A 5 -0.51 5.66 -5.14
CA CYS A 5 -1.05 4.43 -4.58
C CYS A 5 -0.88 3.28 -5.58
N SER A 6 -0.13 2.25 -5.20
CA SER A 6 0.12 1.08 -6.04
C SER A 6 -1.14 0.24 -6.33
N MET A 7 -2.22 0.44 -5.58
CA MET A 7 -3.48 -0.29 -5.74
C MET A 7 -4.46 0.37 -6.71
N SER A 8 -4.44 1.71 -6.80
CA SER A 8 -5.42 2.50 -7.56
C SER A 8 -4.81 3.38 -8.64
N LEU A 9 -3.47 3.47 -8.69
CA LEU A 9 -2.71 4.37 -9.58
C LEU A 9 -3.11 5.85 -9.44
N THR A 10 -3.68 6.21 -8.29
CA THR A 10 -4.07 7.59 -7.97
C THR A 10 -3.06 8.21 -7.00
N LYS A 11 -3.00 9.54 -7.01
CA LYS A 11 -2.20 10.30 -6.05
C LYS A 11 -2.68 10.03 -4.62
N ILE A 12 -1.72 9.89 -3.71
CA ILE A 12 -1.94 9.88 -2.27
C ILE A 12 -1.76 11.31 -1.77
N ASN A 13 -2.77 11.82 -1.06
CA ASN A 13 -2.71 13.15 -0.47
C ASN A 13 -1.79 13.16 0.77
N PRO A 14 -1.16 14.29 1.11
CA PRO A 14 -0.23 14.36 2.25
C PRO A 14 -0.81 13.90 3.59
N ASN A 15 -2.12 14.06 3.79
CA ASN A 15 -2.82 13.73 5.03
C ASN A 15 -3.44 12.33 5.02
N GLU A 16 -3.37 11.59 3.90
CA GLU A 16 -3.88 10.22 3.85
C GLU A 16 -2.90 9.26 4.52
N GLU A 17 -3.43 8.41 5.41
CA GLU A 17 -2.62 7.33 5.98
C GLU A 17 -2.22 6.32 4.90
N ILE A 18 -0.98 5.85 4.97
CA ILE A 18 -0.40 4.90 4.02
C ILE A 18 -0.08 3.57 4.70
N VAL A 19 -0.04 2.52 3.89
CA VAL A 19 0.52 1.22 4.26
C VAL A 19 1.57 0.82 3.24
N THR A 20 2.63 0.19 3.73
CA THR A 20 3.72 -0.33 2.91
C THR A 20 3.60 -1.84 2.83
N CYS A 21 3.71 -2.39 1.63
CA CYS A 21 3.77 -3.84 1.44
C CYS A 21 5.00 -4.42 2.18
N PRO A 22 4.84 -5.45 3.03
CA PRO A 22 5.96 -6.02 3.78
C PRO A 22 6.94 -6.80 2.90
N PHE A 23 6.57 -7.10 1.64
CA PHE A 23 7.41 -7.87 0.70
C PHE A 23 8.14 -6.99 -0.30
N CYS A 24 7.41 -6.19 -1.10
CA CYS A 24 8.00 -5.39 -2.19
C CYS A 24 8.08 -3.90 -1.89
N HIS A 25 7.73 -3.47 -0.68
CA HIS A 25 7.76 -2.07 -0.21
C HIS A 25 6.92 -1.07 -1.03
N SER A 26 6.04 -1.53 -1.91
CA SER A 26 5.08 -0.65 -2.58
C SER A 26 4.16 0.04 -1.58
N ILE A 27 3.81 1.30 -1.87
CA ILE A 27 2.99 2.15 -1.01
C ILE A 27 1.55 2.16 -1.52
N ALA A 28 0.60 1.94 -0.63
CA ALA A 28 -0.83 2.03 -0.91
C ALA A 28 -1.55 2.89 0.15
N LYS A 29 -2.75 3.36 -0.17
CA LYS A 29 -3.62 3.97 0.84
C LYS A 29 -4.01 2.93 1.89
N LYS A 30 -4.10 3.33 3.16
CA LYS A 30 -4.49 2.44 4.26
C LYS A 30 -5.89 1.83 4.10
N SER A 31 -6.76 2.44 3.29
CA SER A 31 -8.05 1.87 2.89
C SER A 31 -7.94 0.54 2.11
N PHE A 32 -6.76 0.21 1.57
CA PHE A 32 -6.46 -1.08 0.96
C PHE A 32 -5.80 -2.08 1.94
N ALA A 33 -5.72 -1.76 3.23
CA ALA A 33 -5.28 -2.73 4.23
C ALA A 33 -6.13 -4.00 4.16
N SER A 34 -5.52 -5.13 4.50
CA SER A 34 -6.07 -6.47 4.39
C SER A 34 -6.36 -6.98 2.97
N LYS A 35 -6.03 -6.21 1.92
CA LYS A 35 -6.05 -6.69 0.54
C LYS A 35 -4.68 -7.20 0.10
N LEU A 36 -4.68 -8.11 -0.86
CA LEU A 36 -3.45 -8.57 -1.52
C LEU A 36 -2.83 -7.40 -2.30
N CYS A 37 -1.52 -7.21 -2.16
CA CYS A 37 -0.79 -6.17 -2.86
C CYS A 37 -0.85 -6.41 -4.38
N SER A 38 -1.42 -5.47 -5.14
CA SER A 38 -1.53 -5.57 -6.60
C SER A 38 -0.20 -5.59 -7.33
N ASN A 39 0.88 -5.12 -6.70
CA ASN A 39 2.20 -5.06 -7.33
C ASN A 39 2.95 -6.40 -7.27
N CYS A 40 2.90 -7.11 -6.14
CA CYS A 40 3.62 -8.38 -5.98
C CYS A 40 2.73 -9.61 -5.93
N ILE A 41 1.44 -9.46 -5.59
CA ILE A 41 0.43 -10.54 -5.54
C ILE A 41 0.78 -11.66 -4.54
N VAL A 42 1.75 -11.45 -3.64
CA VAL A 42 2.20 -12.47 -2.67
C VAL A 42 2.02 -12.06 -1.21
N ALA A 43 1.80 -10.78 -0.93
CA ALA A 43 1.70 -10.28 0.44
C ALA A 43 0.44 -9.43 0.64
N GLN A 44 -0.17 -9.58 1.81
CA GLN A 44 -1.32 -8.79 2.24
C GLN A 44 -0.86 -7.47 2.87
N LEU A 45 -1.50 -6.37 2.47
CA LEU A 45 -1.20 -5.02 2.96
C LEU A 45 -1.67 -4.82 4.40
N GLY A 46 -0.90 -4.09 5.20
CA GLY A 46 -1.28 -3.73 6.57
C GLY A 46 -1.14 -4.85 7.61
N ILE A 47 -0.59 -6.01 7.24
CA ILE A 47 -0.23 -7.04 8.22
C ILE A 47 1.06 -6.61 8.93
N LYS A 48 1.03 -6.62 10.27
CA LYS A 48 2.26 -6.61 11.08
C LYS A 48 2.83 -8.01 11.07
N VAL A 49 3.94 -8.21 10.37
CA VAL A 49 4.73 -9.44 10.49
C VAL A 49 5.26 -9.45 11.93
N ARG A 50 4.90 -10.48 12.71
CA ARG A 50 5.40 -10.71 14.07
C ARG A 50 6.79 -11.30 14.03
#